data_AF-A0A9E4BN30-F1
#
_entry.id   AF-A0A9E4BN30-F1
#
_cell.length_a   1.000
_cell.length_b   1.000
_cell.length_c   1.000
_cell.angle_alpha   90.00
_cell.angle_beta   90.00
_cell.angle_gamma   90.00
#
_symmetry.space_group_name_H-M   'P 1'
#
loop_
_entity.id
_entity.type
_entity.pdbx_description
1 polymer ?
#
loop_
_entity_poly.entity_id
_entity_poly.type
_entity_poly.pdbx_seq_one_letter_code
_entity_poly.pdbx_strand_id
1 'polypeptide(L)'
;MSSGSGSTRSPLGSPKRLSALILALPLLAFTVVSFVVPLAQVFLKSVHEPETADALSLSLRTLEDWDGTALPTEETFAAMAKDLLAARENRNIGKVATRVNRLHSGARSVLVKTGSRLRRVDHTTADWRAEMLKIDDEWSEIAFWIAIRDAGSRFTARNYLQALDLQKSAGGWIERVDESRQIYVTLFLRTLGVSLVVTVVCLLVGYPIAYTIANASTRWMGVLLLLVLVPFWTSLLVRTTSWIVLLQQQGVVNDVLVTAGLVGDANRLQLIYNMTGTVVAMTHVLLPFMVLPIYAVMRGIPSSYVNAAVSLGATPTRAFFR
;
A
#
# COMPACT_ATOMS: atom_id res chain seq x y z
N MET A 1 -6.28 10.54 -66.72
CA MET A 1 -5.09 10.07 -65.99
C MET A 1 -4.49 11.25 -65.25
N SER A 2 -4.60 11.27 -63.92
CA SER A 2 -3.88 12.18 -63.03
C SER A 2 -3.79 11.48 -61.67
N SER A 3 -2.69 10.73 -61.49
CA SER A 3 -2.23 10.16 -60.22
C SER A 3 -1.96 11.31 -59.24
N GLY A 4 -2.37 11.28 -57.97
CA GLY A 4 -2.11 10.22 -57.02
C GLY A 4 -0.73 10.43 -56.37
N SER A 5 -0.63 11.28 -55.35
CA SER A 5 0.42 11.17 -54.33
C SER A 5 -0.03 11.81 -53.00
N GLY A 6 -0.64 10.99 -52.15
CA GLY A 6 -0.82 11.29 -50.74
C GLY A 6 0.53 11.23 -50.03
N SER A 7 1.05 12.37 -49.60
CA SER A 7 2.21 12.45 -48.71
C SER A 7 1.76 12.12 -47.28
N THR A 8 1.97 10.88 -46.86
CA THR A 8 1.91 10.43 -45.47
C THR A 8 3.09 11.05 -44.71
N ARG A 9 2.89 12.23 -44.09
CA ARG A 9 3.83 12.77 -43.11
C ARG A 9 3.75 11.93 -41.83
N SER A 10 4.86 11.29 -41.47
CA SER A 10 5.00 10.57 -40.20
C SER A 10 4.82 11.54 -39.02
N PRO A 11 4.07 11.18 -37.96
CA PRO A 11 3.63 12.13 -36.94
C PRO A 11 4.68 12.47 -35.85
N LEU A 12 5.96 12.10 -36.03
CA LEU A 12 6.92 12.00 -34.93
C LEU A 12 8.09 13.02 -34.91
N GLY A 13 8.14 14.00 -35.83
CA GLY A 13 9.36 14.81 -35.99
C GLY A 13 9.16 16.31 -36.21
N SER A 14 8.52 17.05 -35.30
CA SER A 14 8.60 18.53 -35.33
C SER A 14 9.56 19.05 -34.25
N PRO A 15 10.53 19.92 -34.59
CA PRO A 15 11.56 20.42 -33.66
C PRO A 15 10.96 21.14 -32.44
N LYS A 16 9.76 21.74 -32.59
CA LYS A 16 9.03 22.38 -31.50
C LYS A 16 8.53 21.40 -30.42
N ARG A 17 8.21 20.14 -30.77
CA ARG A 17 7.83 19.11 -29.81
C ARG A 17 9.04 18.53 -29.07
N LEU A 18 10.20 18.45 -29.73
CA LEU A 18 11.44 18.01 -29.11
C LEU A 18 11.92 19.02 -28.04
N SER A 19 11.86 20.32 -28.34
CA SER A 19 12.17 21.37 -27.36
C SER A 19 11.21 21.37 -26.15
N ALA A 20 9.91 21.11 -26.37
CA ALA A 20 8.94 20.97 -25.28
C ALA A 20 9.21 19.74 -24.40
N LEU A 21 9.65 18.62 -24.99
CA LEU A 21 10.06 17.42 -24.26
C LEU A 21 11.32 17.65 -23.44
N ILE A 22 12.31 18.37 -23.98
CA ILE A 22 13.53 18.73 -23.25
C ILE A 22 13.20 19.63 -22.04
N LEU A 23 12.25 20.57 -22.18
CA LEU A 23 11.79 21.39 -21.06
C LEU A 23 11.08 20.57 -19.95
N ALA A 24 10.38 19.51 -20.32
CA ALA A 24 9.69 18.63 -19.37
C ALA A 24 10.63 17.60 -18.69
N LEU A 25 11.81 17.36 -19.26
CA LEU A 25 12.74 16.32 -18.83
C LEU A 25 13.21 16.47 -17.37
N PRO A 26 13.56 17.67 -16.86
CA PRO A 26 13.97 17.83 -15.46
C PRO A 26 12.86 17.49 -14.47
N LEU A 27 11.61 17.88 -14.78
CA LEU A 27 10.45 17.55 -13.96
C LEU A 27 10.19 16.04 -13.95
N LEU A 28 10.26 15.41 -15.13
CA LEU A 28 10.06 13.97 -15.27
C LEU A 28 11.17 13.19 -14.53
N ALA A 29 12.43 13.60 -14.69
CA ALA A 29 13.56 13.03 -13.96
C ALA A 29 13.38 13.18 -12.45
N PHE A 30 12.97 14.36 -11.98
CA PHE A 30 12.66 14.60 -10.57
C PHE A 30 11.56 13.65 -10.06
N THR A 31 10.46 13.49 -10.80
CA THR A 31 9.37 12.56 -10.44
C THR A 31 9.87 11.10 -10.40
N VAL A 32 10.67 10.68 -11.39
CA VAL A 32 11.22 9.32 -11.43
C VAL A 32 12.12 9.07 -10.24
N VAL A 33 13.08 9.96 -9.97
CA VAL A 33 14.06 9.79 -8.90
C VAL A 33 13.40 9.87 -7.51
N SER A 34 12.42 10.77 -7.34
CA SER A 34 11.84 11.03 -6.01
C SER A 34 10.69 10.10 -5.65
N PHE A 35 9.95 9.57 -6.64
CA PHE A 35 8.77 8.74 -6.39
C PHE A 35 8.90 7.34 -6.99
N VAL A 36 9.27 7.22 -8.27
CA VAL A 36 9.25 5.93 -8.97
C VAL A 36 10.38 5.02 -8.46
N VAL A 37 11.59 5.54 -8.30
CA VAL A 37 12.75 4.76 -7.84
C VAL A 37 12.55 4.25 -6.41
N PRO A 38 12.18 5.06 -5.41
CA PRO A 38 11.92 4.55 -4.07
C PRO A 38 10.78 3.53 -4.03
N LEU A 39 9.72 3.75 -4.80
CA LEU A 39 8.60 2.81 -4.90
C LEU A 39 9.06 1.47 -5.49
N ALA A 40 9.82 1.50 -6.59
CA ALA A 40 10.39 0.31 -7.20
C ALA A 40 11.34 -0.41 -6.23
N GLN A 41 12.15 0.32 -5.47
CA GLN A 41 13.03 -0.28 -4.44
C GLN A 41 12.23 -1.00 -3.35
N VAL A 42 11.11 -0.43 -2.89
CA VAL A 42 10.22 -1.08 -1.91
C VAL A 42 9.61 -2.36 -2.49
N PHE A 43 9.14 -2.33 -3.74
CA PHE A 43 8.62 -3.51 -4.43
C PHE A 43 9.68 -4.58 -4.71
N LEU A 44 10.90 -4.18 -5.05
CA LEU A 44 11.99 -5.14 -5.23
C LEU A 44 12.38 -5.76 -3.89
N LYS A 45 12.41 -4.97 -2.80
CA LYS A 45 12.68 -5.47 -1.44
C LYS A 45 11.60 -6.42 -0.92
N SER A 46 10.36 -6.36 -1.41
CA SER A 46 9.33 -7.31 -0.99
C SER A 46 9.58 -8.73 -1.52
N VAL A 47 10.40 -8.88 -2.56
CA VAL A 47 10.76 -10.17 -3.19
C VAL A 47 12.23 -10.52 -2.95
N HIS A 48 13.13 -9.54 -2.99
CA HIS A 48 14.57 -9.71 -3.00
C HIS A 48 15.23 -8.95 -1.85
N GLU A 49 15.79 -9.69 -0.89
CA GLU A 49 16.43 -9.10 0.29
C GLU A 49 17.75 -9.83 0.56
N PRO A 50 18.82 -9.43 -0.15
CA PRO A 50 20.10 -10.15 -0.13
C PRO A 50 20.93 -9.83 1.12
N GLU A 51 20.52 -8.85 1.93
CA GLU A 51 21.33 -8.32 3.05
C GLU A 51 21.78 -9.41 4.04
N THR A 52 20.94 -10.40 4.32
CA THR A 52 21.31 -11.53 5.18
C THR A 52 22.16 -12.56 4.45
N ALA A 53 21.89 -12.80 3.17
CA ALA A 53 22.66 -13.70 2.32
C ALA A 53 24.10 -13.20 2.13
N ASP A 54 24.28 -11.90 1.95
CA ASP A 54 25.57 -11.26 1.77
C ASP A 54 26.34 -11.17 3.09
N ALA A 55 25.66 -10.96 4.22
CA ALA A 55 26.28 -10.90 5.54
C ALA A 55 26.70 -12.28 6.09
N LEU A 56 26.00 -13.35 5.69
CA LEU A 56 26.26 -14.74 6.10
C LEU A 56 26.88 -15.57 4.95
N SER A 57 27.64 -14.92 4.07
CA SER A 57 28.07 -15.53 2.81
C SER A 57 28.95 -16.78 2.97
N LEU A 58 29.76 -16.87 4.02
CA LEU A 58 30.66 -18.02 4.25
C LEU A 58 29.89 -19.20 4.87
N SER A 59 29.07 -18.91 5.88
CA SER A 59 28.25 -19.88 6.59
C SER A 59 27.15 -20.44 5.70
N LEU A 60 26.51 -19.64 4.86
CA LEU A 60 25.47 -20.14 3.95
C LEU A 60 26.03 -21.04 2.85
N ARG A 61 27.29 -20.84 2.41
CA ARG A 61 27.95 -21.75 1.46
C ARG A 61 28.22 -23.11 2.07
N THR A 62 28.68 -23.14 3.33
CA THR A 62 28.92 -24.40 4.05
C THR A 62 27.62 -25.11 4.46
N LEU A 63 26.55 -24.35 4.68
CA LEU A 63 25.20 -24.87 4.93
C LEU A 63 24.44 -25.33 3.66
N GLU A 64 24.98 -25.10 2.46
CA GLU A 64 24.33 -25.50 1.20
C GLU A 64 24.29 -27.03 1.04
N ASP A 65 25.39 -27.69 1.41
CA ASP A 65 25.53 -29.16 1.37
C ASP A 65 25.07 -29.85 2.67
N TRP A 66 24.57 -29.09 3.65
CA TRP A 66 24.13 -29.61 4.94
C TRP A 66 22.71 -30.20 4.87
N ASP A 67 22.59 -31.46 5.30
CA ASP A 67 21.37 -32.27 5.22
C ASP A 67 20.26 -31.86 6.21
N GLY A 68 20.60 -31.06 7.22
CA GLY A 68 19.64 -30.61 8.23
C GLY A 68 19.25 -31.66 9.27
N THR A 69 19.95 -32.80 9.34
CA THR A 69 19.59 -33.91 10.27
C THR A 69 20.50 -33.99 11.49
N ALA A 70 21.74 -33.53 11.36
CA ALA A 70 22.72 -33.47 12.44
C ALA A 70 23.25 -32.05 12.61
N LEU A 71 23.97 -31.78 13.70
CA LEU A 71 24.62 -30.49 13.89
C LEU A 71 25.65 -30.22 12.78
N PRO A 72 25.80 -28.95 12.32
CA PRO A 72 26.77 -28.61 11.29
C PRO A 72 28.22 -28.91 11.69
N THR A 73 29.08 -29.01 10.68
CA THR A 73 30.52 -29.29 10.86
C THR A 73 31.23 -28.14 11.56
N GLU A 74 32.39 -28.42 12.15
CA GLU A 74 33.25 -27.39 12.76
C GLU A 74 33.60 -26.27 11.78
N GLU A 75 33.80 -26.61 10.50
CA GLU A 75 34.00 -25.63 9.43
C GLU A 75 32.82 -24.65 9.29
N THR A 76 31.59 -25.13 9.44
CA THR A 76 30.38 -24.31 9.38
C THR A 76 30.29 -23.38 10.60
N PHE A 77 30.63 -23.87 11.79
CA PHE A 77 30.72 -23.03 13.00
C PHE A 77 31.79 -21.94 12.85
N ALA A 78 32.96 -22.28 12.32
CA ALA A 78 34.03 -21.32 12.05
C ALA A 78 33.61 -20.25 11.01
N ALA A 79 32.92 -20.66 9.95
CA ALA A 79 32.38 -19.75 8.93
C ALA A 79 31.32 -18.81 9.52
N MET A 80 30.41 -19.34 10.36
CA MET A 80 29.39 -18.57 11.06
C MET A 80 30.00 -17.53 12.01
N ALA A 81 31.01 -17.93 12.79
CA ALA A 81 31.69 -17.02 13.70
C ALA A 81 32.33 -15.83 12.96
N LYS A 82 33.01 -16.11 11.83
CA LYS A 82 33.60 -15.07 10.96
C LYS A 82 32.54 -14.13 10.38
N ASP A 83 31.45 -14.68 9.85
CA ASP A 83 30.34 -13.89 9.30
C ASP A 83 29.68 -13.01 10.37
N LEU A 84 29.47 -13.51 11.59
CA LEU A 84 28.89 -12.71 12.68
C LEU A 84 29.79 -11.58 13.15
N LEU A 85 31.11 -11.80 13.18
CA LEU A 85 32.09 -10.76 13.47
C LEU A 85 32.08 -9.69 12.37
N ALA A 86 32.15 -10.09 11.10
CA ALA A 86 32.10 -9.18 9.96
C ALA A 86 30.77 -8.41 9.88
N ALA A 87 29.64 -9.09 10.09
CA ALA A 87 28.31 -8.46 10.10
C ALA A 87 28.19 -7.43 11.22
N ARG A 88 28.87 -7.63 12.35
CA ARG A 88 28.89 -6.66 13.46
C ARG A 88 29.75 -5.45 13.12
N GLU A 89 30.96 -5.66 12.60
CA GLU A 89 31.85 -4.58 12.17
C GLU A 89 31.18 -3.68 11.13
N ASN A 90 30.47 -4.30 10.19
CA ASN A 90 29.68 -3.62 9.17
C ASN A 90 28.32 -3.10 9.66
N ARG A 91 28.01 -3.20 10.97
CA ARG A 91 26.74 -2.77 11.60
C ARG A 91 25.46 -3.41 11.02
N ASN A 92 25.59 -4.55 10.35
CA ASN A 92 24.50 -5.30 9.73
C ASN A 92 23.97 -6.46 10.58
N ILE A 93 24.64 -6.83 11.67
CA ILE A 93 24.24 -7.95 12.54
C ILE A 93 22.79 -7.81 13.05
N GLY A 94 22.31 -6.60 13.30
CA GLY A 94 20.93 -6.36 13.75
C GLY A 94 19.88 -6.73 12.69
N LYS A 95 20.18 -6.51 11.41
CA LYS A 95 19.30 -6.86 10.29
C LYS A 95 19.22 -8.37 10.10
N VAL A 96 20.38 -9.03 10.09
CA VAL A 96 20.51 -10.50 10.07
C VAL A 96 19.72 -11.12 11.22
N ALA A 97 20.00 -10.65 12.43
CA ALA A 97 19.36 -11.12 13.66
C ALA A 97 17.84 -10.95 13.63
N THR A 98 17.33 -9.83 13.07
CA THR A 98 15.90 -9.60 12.93
C THR A 98 15.26 -10.55 11.92
N ARG A 99 15.94 -10.86 10.81
CA ARG A 99 15.43 -11.79 9.80
C ARG A 99 15.34 -13.21 10.32
N VAL A 100 16.41 -13.70 10.96
CA VAL A 100 16.41 -15.03 11.59
C VAL A 100 15.35 -15.10 12.69
N ASN A 101 15.14 -14.02 13.45
CA ASN A 101 14.10 -13.98 14.49
C ASN A 101 12.65 -14.10 13.97
N ARG A 102 12.40 -13.83 12.68
CA ARG A 102 11.08 -14.07 12.07
C ARG A 102 10.86 -15.55 11.74
N LEU A 103 11.90 -16.37 11.82
CA LEU A 103 11.87 -17.81 11.59
C LEU A 103 11.99 -18.58 12.90
N HIS A 104 12.82 -18.09 13.81
CA HIS A 104 13.09 -18.70 15.10
C HIS A 104 12.99 -17.66 16.21
N SER A 105 12.03 -17.82 17.12
CA SER A 105 11.89 -16.89 18.25
C SER A 105 13.17 -16.86 19.11
N GLY A 106 13.53 -15.71 19.67
CA GLY A 106 14.74 -15.57 20.50
C GLY A 106 16.07 -15.44 19.73
N ALA A 107 16.10 -15.80 18.45
CA ALA A 107 17.31 -15.77 17.61
C ALA A 107 18.04 -14.43 17.61
N ARG A 108 17.31 -13.32 17.73
CA ARG A 108 17.93 -11.98 17.72
C ARG A 108 18.93 -11.81 18.86
N SER A 109 18.56 -12.28 20.05
CA SER A 109 19.40 -12.17 21.25
C SER A 109 20.66 -13.02 21.09
N VAL A 110 20.49 -14.27 20.66
CA VAL A 110 21.57 -15.25 20.45
C VAL A 110 22.60 -14.71 19.47
N LEU A 111 22.19 -14.25 18.30
CA LEU A 111 23.12 -13.78 17.26
C LEU A 111 23.88 -12.52 17.68
N VAL A 112 23.18 -11.53 18.28
CA VAL A 112 23.81 -10.28 18.73
C VAL A 112 24.77 -10.51 19.91
N LYS A 113 24.38 -11.36 20.87
CA LYS A 113 25.20 -11.76 22.03
C LYS A 113 26.44 -12.51 21.56
N THR A 114 26.27 -13.47 20.65
CA THR A 114 27.35 -14.29 20.08
C THR A 114 28.37 -13.43 19.35
N GLY A 115 27.94 -12.58 18.40
CA GLY A 115 28.85 -11.65 17.73
C GLY A 115 29.55 -10.67 18.68
N SER A 116 28.98 -10.39 19.87
CA SER A 116 29.64 -9.56 20.89
C SER A 116 30.72 -10.28 21.67
N ARG A 117 30.47 -11.54 22.03
CA ARG A 117 31.36 -12.33 22.89
C ARG A 117 32.52 -12.93 22.10
N LEU A 118 32.28 -13.32 20.85
CA LEU A 118 33.31 -13.88 19.96
C LEU A 118 34.50 -12.93 19.72
N ARG A 119 34.33 -11.60 19.86
CA ARG A 119 35.43 -10.63 19.75
C ARG A 119 36.53 -10.83 20.80
N ARG A 120 36.22 -11.50 21.91
CA ARG A 120 37.14 -11.73 23.03
C ARG A 120 37.83 -13.09 22.96
N VAL A 121 37.48 -13.92 21.98
CA VAL A 121 38.01 -15.27 21.79
C VAL A 121 39.26 -15.19 20.92
N ASP A 122 40.28 -15.99 21.25
CA ASP A 122 41.47 -16.12 20.41
C ASP A 122 41.14 -16.88 19.12
N HIS A 123 41.22 -16.20 17.98
CA HIS A 123 40.81 -16.71 16.68
C HIS A 123 41.77 -17.77 16.09
N THR A 124 42.94 -17.98 16.69
CA THR A 124 43.99 -18.85 16.13
C THR A 124 43.94 -20.29 16.65
N THR A 125 43.32 -20.51 17.81
CA THR A 125 43.23 -21.82 18.49
C THR A 125 41.80 -22.20 18.89
N ALA A 126 40.82 -21.39 18.48
CA ALA A 126 39.42 -21.61 18.84
C ALA A 126 38.82 -22.87 18.19
N ASP A 127 38.27 -23.73 19.04
CA ASP A 127 37.17 -24.62 18.70
C ASP A 127 35.88 -23.77 18.70
N TRP A 128 35.45 -23.39 17.51
CA TRP A 128 34.35 -22.44 17.31
C TRP A 128 33.03 -23.02 17.79
N ARG A 129 32.81 -24.32 17.60
CA ARG A 129 31.62 -25.00 18.12
C ARG A 129 31.57 -24.95 19.64
N ALA A 130 32.66 -25.32 20.32
CA ALA A 130 32.71 -25.28 21.78
C ALA A 130 32.51 -23.85 22.32
N GLU A 131 33.12 -22.85 21.69
CA GLU A 131 32.99 -21.45 22.12
C GLU A 131 31.58 -20.88 21.89
N MET A 132 30.93 -21.20 20.77
CA MET A 132 29.56 -20.77 20.51
C MET A 132 28.55 -21.43 21.45
N LEU A 133 28.71 -22.73 21.73
CA LEU A 133 27.88 -23.45 22.71
C LEU A 133 28.04 -22.90 24.13
N LYS A 134 29.25 -22.50 24.55
CA LYS A 134 29.45 -21.81 25.84
C LYS A 134 28.73 -20.46 25.92
N ILE A 135 28.49 -19.81 24.78
CA ILE A 135 27.81 -18.51 24.76
C ILE A 135 26.30 -18.70 24.93
N ASP A 136 25.71 -19.63 24.19
CA ASP A 136 24.26 -19.88 24.17
C ASP A 136 23.95 -21.31 23.70
N ASP A 137 23.08 -22.01 24.42
CA ASP A 137 22.74 -23.41 24.13
C ASP A 137 21.92 -23.57 22.84
N GLU A 138 21.27 -22.50 22.37
CA GLU A 138 20.51 -22.48 21.10
C GLU A 138 21.35 -22.89 19.88
N TRP A 139 22.69 -22.74 19.95
CA TRP A 139 23.60 -23.21 18.91
C TRP A 139 23.66 -24.74 18.78
N SER A 140 23.16 -25.47 19.77
CA SER A 140 22.98 -26.93 19.73
C SER A 140 21.67 -27.37 19.06
N GLU A 141 20.75 -26.44 18.78
CA GLU A 141 19.46 -26.75 18.18
C GLU A 141 19.54 -26.76 16.66
N ILE A 142 19.19 -27.92 16.06
CA ILE A 142 19.16 -28.07 14.59
C ILE A 142 18.15 -27.09 13.97
N ALA A 143 17.02 -26.85 14.64
CA ALA A 143 15.99 -25.91 14.19
C ALA A 143 16.53 -24.48 14.04
N PHE A 144 17.49 -24.08 14.88
CA PHE A 144 18.12 -22.77 14.81
C PHE A 144 18.98 -22.61 13.55
N TRP A 145 19.75 -23.65 13.20
CA TRP A 145 20.55 -23.68 11.98
C TRP A 145 19.70 -23.72 10.71
N ILE A 146 18.59 -24.47 10.71
CA ILE A 146 17.59 -24.44 9.62
C ILE A 146 17.04 -23.02 9.45
N ALA A 147 16.68 -22.35 10.54
CA ALA A 147 16.19 -20.98 10.48
C ALA A 147 17.23 -19.99 9.94
N ILE A 148 18.52 -20.18 10.24
CA ILE A 148 19.59 -19.35 9.67
C ILE A 148 19.77 -19.60 8.17
N ARG A 149 19.78 -20.87 7.74
CA ARG A 149 19.85 -21.25 6.32
C ARG A 149 18.68 -20.65 5.53
N ASP A 150 17.47 -20.80 6.05
CA ASP A 150 16.25 -20.29 5.41
C ASP A 150 16.21 -18.75 5.41
N ALA A 151 16.75 -18.10 6.45
CA ALA A 151 16.96 -16.65 6.46
C ALA A 151 17.96 -16.21 5.39
N GLY A 152 18.90 -17.06 5.00
CA GLY A 152 19.87 -16.80 3.93
C GLY A 152 19.28 -16.74 2.52
N SER A 153 18.01 -17.11 2.33
CA SER A 153 17.35 -17.04 1.02
C SER A 153 17.33 -15.61 0.46
N ARG A 154 17.93 -15.41 -0.72
CA ARG A 154 17.93 -14.11 -1.43
C ARG A 154 16.53 -13.69 -1.88
N PHE A 155 15.66 -14.66 -2.15
CA PHE A 155 14.29 -14.44 -2.62
C PHE A 155 13.28 -14.93 -1.58
N THR A 156 12.23 -14.13 -1.33
CA THR A 156 11.18 -14.44 -0.37
C THR A 156 9.78 -14.26 -0.97
N ALA A 157 8.97 -15.31 -0.89
CA ALA A 157 7.53 -15.25 -1.20
C ALA A 157 6.66 -14.97 0.04
N ARG A 158 7.28 -14.90 1.22
CA ARG A 158 6.57 -14.80 2.51
C ARG A 158 5.66 -13.59 2.60
N ASN A 159 6.12 -12.43 2.14
CA ASN A 159 5.35 -11.19 2.24
C ASN A 159 4.02 -11.29 1.49
N TYR A 160 4.00 -11.97 0.34
CA TYR A 160 2.80 -12.18 -0.47
C TYR A 160 1.88 -13.23 0.14
N LEU A 161 2.44 -14.31 0.69
CA LEU A 161 1.65 -15.29 1.44
C LEU A 161 0.98 -14.63 2.64
N GLN A 162 1.73 -13.85 3.42
CA GLN A 162 1.21 -13.14 4.59
C GLN A 162 0.12 -12.13 4.21
N ALA A 163 0.26 -11.43 3.07
CA ALA A 163 -0.78 -10.52 2.57
C ALA A 163 -2.10 -11.24 2.23
N LEU A 164 -2.05 -12.56 2.00
CA LEU A 164 -3.21 -13.43 1.76
C LEU A 164 -3.60 -14.24 3.00
N ASP A 165 -3.09 -13.89 4.18
CA ASP A 165 -3.26 -14.65 5.43
C ASP A 165 -2.78 -16.12 5.33
N LEU A 166 -1.72 -16.36 4.54
CA LEU A 166 -1.05 -17.64 4.33
C LEU A 166 0.36 -17.65 4.93
N GLN A 167 0.83 -18.82 5.34
CA GLN A 167 2.21 -19.07 5.76
C GLN A 167 2.73 -20.38 5.21
N LYS A 168 4.06 -20.56 5.21
CA LYS A 168 4.68 -21.86 4.98
C LYS A 168 4.82 -22.59 6.31
N SER A 169 4.33 -23.81 6.37
CA SER A 169 4.51 -24.71 7.51
C SER A 169 5.96 -25.20 7.60
N ALA A 170 6.33 -25.83 8.72
CA ALA A 170 7.67 -26.41 8.91
C ALA A 170 8.02 -27.47 7.85
N GLY A 171 7.01 -28.16 7.29
CA GLY A 171 7.16 -29.14 6.19
C GLY A 171 7.20 -28.54 4.78
N GLY A 172 7.23 -27.21 4.63
CA GLY A 172 7.34 -26.53 3.33
C GLY A 172 6.03 -26.32 2.56
N TRP A 173 4.91 -26.91 3.00
CA TRP A 173 3.58 -26.70 2.42
C TRP A 173 2.97 -25.35 2.83
N ILE A 174 2.07 -24.82 2.01
CA ILE A 174 1.36 -23.56 2.28
C ILE A 174 0.09 -23.86 3.07
N GLU A 175 -0.07 -23.20 4.21
CA GLU A 175 -1.23 -23.30 5.09
C GLU A 175 -1.77 -21.91 5.44
N ARG A 176 -3.01 -21.83 5.93
CA ARG A 176 -3.55 -20.58 6.47
C ARG A 176 -2.91 -20.29 7.82
N VAL A 177 -2.67 -19.01 8.10
CA VAL A 177 -2.23 -18.56 9.42
C VAL A 177 -3.38 -18.83 10.43
N ASP A 178 -3.05 -19.02 11.72
CA ASP A 178 -4.05 -19.13 12.79
C ASP A 178 -5.17 -18.09 12.68
N GLU A 179 -6.41 -18.50 12.93
CA GLU A 179 -7.61 -17.66 12.77
C GLU A 179 -7.51 -16.32 13.51
N SER A 180 -6.88 -16.29 14.68
CA SER A 180 -6.63 -15.06 15.46
C SER A 180 -5.69 -14.04 14.80
N ARG A 181 -4.94 -14.47 13.77
CA ARG A 181 -3.95 -13.66 13.05
C ARG A 181 -4.34 -13.41 11.58
N GLN A 182 -5.45 -13.96 11.09
CA GLN A 182 -5.97 -13.73 9.74
C GLN A 182 -6.64 -12.36 9.64
N ILE A 183 -5.85 -11.31 9.42
CA ILE A 183 -6.32 -9.92 9.49
C ILE A 183 -6.25 -9.24 8.12
N TYR A 184 -5.30 -9.63 7.26
CA TYR A 184 -4.97 -8.86 6.06
C TYR A 184 -6.08 -8.90 5.00
N VAL A 185 -6.58 -10.09 4.67
CA VAL A 185 -7.62 -10.26 3.65
C VAL A 185 -8.91 -9.58 4.08
N THR A 186 -9.31 -9.74 5.34
CA THR A 186 -10.50 -9.12 5.92
C THR A 186 -10.43 -7.59 5.87
N LEU A 187 -9.29 -7.00 6.26
CA LEU A 187 -9.10 -5.55 6.18
C LEU A 187 -9.10 -5.04 4.74
N PHE A 188 -8.50 -5.79 3.81
CA PHE A 188 -8.47 -5.44 2.40
C PHE A 188 -9.87 -5.41 1.79
N LEU A 189 -10.66 -6.47 2.01
CA LEU A 189 -12.05 -6.56 1.54
C LEU A 189 -12.93 -5.48 2.18
N ARG A 190 -12.74 -5.20 3.49
CA ARG A 190 -13.48 -4.12 4.16
C ARG A 190 -13.15 -2.75 3.58
N THR A 191 -11.87 -2.49 3.29
CA THR A 191 -11.44 -1.23 2.69
C THR A 191 -12.02 -1.08 1.29
N LEU A 192 -11.92 -2.12 0.45
CA LEU A 192 -12.54 -2.14 -0.89
C LEU A 192 -14.05 -1.92 -0.82
N GLY A 193 -14.73 -2.58 0.12
CA GLY A 193 -16.17 -2.41 0.34
C GLY A 193 -16.54 -0.97 0.69
N VAL A 194 -15.81 -0.36 1.64
CA VAL A 194 -16.03 1.06 2.01
C VAL A 194 -15.75 1.98 0.82
N SER A 195 -14.65 1.79 0.10
CA SER A 195 -14.33 2.60 -1.09
C SER A 195 -15.42 2.50 -2.15
N LEU A 196 -15.92 1.29 -2.44
CA LEU A 196 -16.99 1.07 -3.41
C LEU A 196 -18.29 1.77 -2.98
N VAL A 197 -18.69 1.63 -1.71
CA VAL A 197 -19.88 2.30 -1.16
C VAL A 197 -19.75 3.80 -1.28
N VAL A 198 -18.61 4.37 -0.87
CA VAL A 198 -18.36 5.82 -0.99
C VAL A 198 -18.42 6.28 -2.45
N THR A 199 -17.79 5.54 -3.38
CA THR A 199 -17.83 5.86 -4.82
C THR A 199 -19.26 5.86 -5.35
N VAL A 200 -20.06 4.84 -5.02
CA VAL A 200 -21.47 4.76 -5.45
C VAL A 200 -22.27 5.92 -4.88
N VAL A 201 -22.15 6.22 -3.59
CA VAL A 201 -22.88 7.33 -2.95
C VAL A 201 -22.44 8.68 -3.56
N CYS A 202 -21.14 8.90 -3.76
CA CYS A 202 -20.62 10.09 -4.44
C CYS A 202 -21.17 10.22 -5.86
N LEU A 203 -21.30 9.12 -6.61
CA LEU A 203 -21.86 9.14 -7.95
C LEU A 203 -23.35 9.47 -7.92
N LEU A 204 -24.11 8.82 -7.03
CA LEU A 204 -25.56 9.05 -6.88
C LEU A 204 -25.90 10.49 -6.49
N VAL A 205 -25.08 11.12 -5.65
CA VAL A 205 -25.27 12.52 -5.23
C VAL A 205 -24.62 13.50 -6.20
N GLY A 206 -23.41 13.19 -6.66
CA GLY A 206 -22.60 14.08 -7.51
C GLY A 206 -23.11 14.19 -8.94
N TYR A 207 -23.70 13.12 -9.49
CA TYR A 207 -24.24 13.15 -10.86
C TYR A 207 -25.42 14.12 -11.01
N PRO A 208 -26.47 14.09 -10.15
CA PRO A 208 -27.52 15.12 -10.18
C PRO A 208 -26.99 16.55 -10.00
N ILE A 209 -26.01 16.74 -9.11
CA ILE A 209 -25.39 18.05 -8.90
C ILE A 209 -24.66 18.51 -10.17
N ALA A 210 -23.85 17.65 -10.79
CA ALA A 210 -23.16 17.97 -12.03
C ALA A 210 -24.14 18.28 -13.17
N TYR A 211 -25.23 17.49 -13.28
CA TYR A 211 -26.26 17.69 -14.29
C TYR A 211 -27.01 19.03 -14.12
N THR A 212 -27.33 19.40 -12.88
CA THR A 212 -27.98 20.70 -12.59
C THR A 212 -27.03 21.87 -12.90
N ILE A 213 -25.75 21.75 -12.57
CA ILE A 213 -24.73 22.75 -12.91
C ILE A 213 -24.58 22.90 -14.43
N ALA A 214 -24.54 21.78 -15.17
CA ALA A 214 -24.36 21.79 -16.63
C ALA A 214 -25.51 22.48 -17.38
N ASN A 215 -26.73 22.43 -16.83
CA ASN A 215 -27.92 23.03 -17.43
C ASN A 215 -28.34 24.36 -16.79
N ALA A 216 -27.62 24.84 -15.77
CA ALA A 216 -27.92 26.10 -15.10
C ALA A 216 -27.56 27.31 -15.97
N SER A 217 -28.24 28.44 -15.74
CA SER A 217 -27.85 29.70 -16.38
C SER A 217 -26.47 30.16 -15.91
N THR A 218 -25.77 30.97 -16.71
CA THR A 218 -24.36 31.35 -16.47
C THR A 218 -24.11 31.89 -15.05
N ARG A 219 -25.06 32.63 -14.48
CA ARG A 219 -24.97 33.16 -13.11
C ARG A 219 -25.02 32.04 -12.06
N TRP A 220 -26.00 31.16 -12.15
CA TRP A 220 -26.19 30.06 -11.21
C TRP A 220 -25.12 28.98 -11.34
N MET A 221 -24.63 28.71 -12.55
CA MET A 221 -23.50 27.81 -12.79
C MET A 221 -22.27 28.21 -11.98
N GLY A 222 -21.91 29.50 -11.99
CA GLY A 222 -20.78 30.01 -11.21
C GLY A 222 -20.97 29.85 -9.71
N VAL A 223 -22.17 30.15 -9.20
CA VAL A 223 -22.50 30.01 -7.76
C VAL A 223 -22.48 28.55 -7.31
N LEU A 224 -23.08 27.64 -8.08
CA LEU A 224 -23.13 26.21 -7.74
C LEU A 224 -21.72 25.57 -7.80
N LEU A 225 -20.91 25.92 -8.80
CA LEU A 225 -19.52 25.48 -8.86
C LEU A 225 -18.74 26.02 -7.66
N LEU A 226 -18.92 27.30 -7.30
CA LEU A 226 -18.30 27.86 -6.11
C LEU A 226 -18.70 27.09 -4.85
N LEU A 227 -19.98 26.78 -4.66
CA LEU A 227 -20.48 26.03 -3.49
C LEU A 227 -19.86 24.63 -3.39
N VAL A 228 -19.69 23.94 -4.52
CA VAL A 228 -19.01 22.63 -4.57
C VAL A 228 -17.51 22.77 -4.31
N LEU A 229 -16.88 23.86 -4.74
CA LEU A 229 -15.44 24.07 -4.58
C LEU A 229 -15.07 24.59 -3.20
N VAL A 230 -15.91 25.38 -2.52
CA VAL A 230 -15.65 25.91 -1.17
C VAL A 230 -15.02 24.87 -0.21
N PRO A 231 -15.57 23.65 -0.07
CA PRO A 231 -14.97 22.66 0.83
C PRO A 231 -13.55 22.26 0.42
N PHE A 232 -13.17 22.33 -0.86
CA PHE A 232 -11.80 22.03 -1.31
C PHE A 232 -10.76 23.03 -0.75
N TRP A 233 -11.13 24.29 -0.55
CA TRP A 233 -10.25 25.33 0.00
C TRP A 233 -10.09 25.24 1.52
N THR A 234 -10.88 24.39 2.17
CA THR A 234 -10.79 24.16 3.62
C THR A 234 -9.86 22.99 3.93
N SER A 235 -9.10 23.12 5.02
CA SER A 235 -8.20 22.05 5.46
C SER A 235 -8.94 20.73 5.68
N LEU A 236 -8.34 19.63 5.23
CA LEU A 236 -8.87 18.28 5.47
C LEU A 236 -9.01 17.99 6.97
N LEU A 237 -8.08 18.46 7.78
CA LEU A 237 -8.14 18.28 9.23
C LEU A 237 -9.35 18.98 9.83
N VAL A 238 -9.58 20.25 9.46
CA VAL A 238 -10.74 21.02 9.95
C VAL A 238 -12.05 20.34 9.55
N ARG A 239 -12.19 19.92 8.29
CA ARG A 239 -13.39 19.18 7.84
C ARG A 239 -13.61 17.90 8.63
N THR A 240 -12.54 17.16 8.89
CA THR A 240 -12.61 15.89 9.63
C THR A 240 -13.02 16.12 11.09
N THR A 241 -12.44 17.12 11.77
CA THR A 241 -12.80 17.45 13.15
C THR A 241 -14.21 18.05 13.25
N SER A 242 -14.65 18.85 12.27
CA SER A 242 -16.03 19.33 12.20
C SER A 242 -17.03 18.16 12.09
N TRP A 243 -16.77 17.17 11.22
CA TRP A 243 -17.63 15.98 11.13
C TRP A 243 -17.62 15.16 12.42
N ILE A 244 -16.48 15.06 13.11
CA ILE A 244 -16.40 14.42 14.43
C ILE A 244 -17.36 15.11 15.40
N VAL A 245 -17.33 16.44 15.51
CA VAL A 245 -18.22 17.19 16.42
C VAL A 245 -19.69 17.05 16.02
N LEU A 246 -20.01 17.09 14.72
CA LEU A 246 -21.39 16.99 14.22
C LEU A 246 -22.01 15.61 14.43
N LEU A 247 -21.22 14.53 14.26
CA LEU A 247 -21.67 13.13 14.31
C LEU A 247 -21.47 12.46 15.67
N GLN A 248 -20.95 13.18 16.66
CA GLN A 248 -20.94 12.70 18.04
C GLN A 248 -22.37 12.38 18.53
N GLN A 249 -22.48 11.53 19.56
CA GLN A 249 -23.77 11.17 20.13
C GLN A 249 -24.55 12.41 20.61
N GLN A 250 -23.86 13.36 21.24
CA GLN A 250 -24.39 14.67 21.66
C GLN A 250 -24.09 15.78 20.64
N GLY A 251 -23.89 15.39 19.38
CA GLY A 251 -23.63 16.32 18.28
C GLY A 251 -24.91 16.86 17.66
N VAL A 252 -24.77 17.95 16.91
CA VAL A 252 -25.88 18.68 16.27
C VAL A 252 -26.79 17.76 15.43
N VAL A 253 -26.22 16.76 14.74
CA VAL A 253 -27.03 15.84 13.90
C VAL A 253 -27.99 15.03 14.76
N ASN A 254 -27.53 14.48 15.88
CA ASN A 254 -28.38 13.72 16.79
C ASN A 254 -29.42 14.61 17.45
N ASP A 255 -29.06 15.82 17.87
CA ASP A 255 -30.01 16.76 18.49
C ASP A 255 -31.14 17.15 17.52
N VAL A 256 -30.83 17.35 16.25
CA VAL A 256 -31.83 17.59 15.20
C VAL A 256 -32.73 16.35 15.01
N LEU A 257 -32.18 15.13 15.00
CA LEU A 257 -32.96 13.89 14.88
C LEU A 257 -33.91 13.67 16.07
N VAL A 258 -33.46 13.99 17.28
CA VAL A 258 -34.27 13.93 18.50
C VAL A 258 -35.38 14.98 18.45
N THR A 259 -35.05 16.22 18.10
CA THR A 259 -36.03 17.31 17.99
C THR A 259 -37.07 17.05 16.90
N ALA A 260 -36.68 16.40 15.80
CA ALA A 260 -37.59 15.98 14.73
C ALA A 260 -38.47 14.77 15.11
N GLY A 261 -38.27 14.17 16.29
CA GLY A 261 -39.01 12.99 16.76
C GLY A 261 -38.63 11.69 16.05
N LEU A 262 -37.54 11.67 15.28
CA LEU A 262 -37.08 10.47 14.55
C LEU A 262 -36.34 9.48 15.46
N VAL A 263 -35.74 9.97 16.55
CA VAL A 263 -34.95 9.18 17.49
C VAL A 263 -35.27 9.65 18.92
N GLY A 264 -35.39 8.72 19.87
CA GLY A 264 -35.57 9.07 21.29
C GLY A 264 -34.27 9.58 21.92
N ASP A 265 -34.37 10.48 22.91
CA ASP A 265 -33.22 11.08 23.60
C ASP A 265 -32.26 10.04 24.21
N ALA A 266 -32.83 8.93 24.69
CA ALA A 266 -32.08 7.78 25.24
C ALA A 266 -31.46 6.85 24.18
N ASN A 267 -31.89 6.93 22.92
CA ASN A 267 -31.49 6.05 21.82
C ASN A 267 -30.72 6.80 20.71
N ARG A 268 -29.94 7.83 21.08
CA ARG A 268 -29.11 8.59 20.15
C ARG A 268 -28.19 7.67 19.33
N LEU A 269 -28.10 7.94 18.03
CA LEU A 269 -27.34 7.12 17.11
C LEU A 269 -25.84 7.35 17.32
N GLN A 270 -25.09 6.27 17.49
CA GLN A 270 -23.63 6.33 17.37
C GLN A 270 -23.31 6.50 15.87
N LEU A 271 -23.02 7.73 15.43
CA LEU A 271 -22.68 8.04 14.03
C LEU A 271 -21.17 8.28 13.84
N ILE A 272 -20.41 8.38 14.93
CA ILE A 272 -18.95 8.51 14.92
C ILE A 272 -18.26 7.15 15.14
N TYR A 273 -17.07 6.99 14.57
CA TYR A 273 -16.21 5.79 14.67
C TYR A 273 -16.86 4.50 14.13
N ASN A 274 -17.75 4.64 13.14
CA ASN A 274 -18.35 3.53 12.42
C ASN A 274 -18.44 3.82 10.91
N MET A 275 -18.90 2.81 10.16
CA MET A 275 -19.00 2.86 8.71
C MET A 275 -19.89 4.00 8.21
N THR A 276 -21.03 4.27 8.86
CA THR A 276 -21.96 5.33 8.44
C THR A 276 -21.30 6.70 8.49
N GLY A 277 -20.65 7.03 9.61
CA GLY A 277 -19.92 8.30 9.74
C GLY A 277 -18.78 8.43 8.74
N THR A 278 -18.02 7.34 8.53
CA THR A 278 -16.97 7.32 7.51
C THR A 278 -17.52 7.58 6.11
N VAL A 279 -18.62 6.93 5.73
CA VAL A 279 -19.24 7.13 4.40
C VAL A 279 -19.71 8.58 4.24
N VAL A 280 -20.43 9.14 5.21
CA VAL A 280 -20.92 10.53 5.15
C VAL A 280 -19.77 11.53 5.00
N ALA A 281 -18.75 11.43 5.87
CA ALA A 281 -17.62 12.36 5.86
C ALA A 281 -16.79 12.23 4.57
N MET A 282 -16.51 11.00 4.12
CA MET A 282 -15.77 10.74 2.89
C MET A 282 -16.54 11.20 1.65
N THR A 283 -17.85 10.96 1.60
CA THR A 283 -18.69 11.45 0.51
C THR A 283 -18.59 12.96 0.39
N HIS A 284 -18.72 13.71 1.49
CA HIS A 284 -18.58 15.17 1.45
C HIS A 284 -17.19 15.63 0.99
N VAL A 285 -16.12 14.99 1.49
CA VAL A 285 -14.74 15.34 1.11
C VAL A 285 -14.45 15.05 -0.36
N LEU A 286 -14.98 13.95 -0.90
CA LEU A 286 -14.69 13.49 -2.26
C LEU A 286 -15.69 14.02 -3.31
N LEU A 287 -16.84 14.55 -2.89
CA LEU A 287 -17.89 15.04 -3.79
C LEU A 287 -17.37 15.99 -4.87
N PRO A 288 -16.49 16.98 -4.59
CA PRO A 288 -16.01 17.90 -5.63
C PRO A 288 -15.22 17.19 -6.74
N PHE A 289 -14.47 16.13 -6.38
CA PHE A 289 -13.70 15.34 -7.33
C PHE A 289 -14.59 14.46 -8.21
N MET A 290 -15.80 14.10 -7.76
CA MET A 290 -16.78 13.41 -8.59
C MET A 290 -17.54 14.38 -9.50
N VAL A 291 -17.96 15.53 -8.96
CA VAL A 291 -18.78 16.51 -9.69
C VAL A 291 -18.01 17.14 -10.85
N LEU A 292 -16.75 17.55 -10.62
CA LEU A 292 -15.98 18.33 -11.60
C LEU A 292 -15.76 17.60 -12.95
N PRO A 293 -15.27 16.34 -12.98
CA PRO A 293 -15.10 15.62 -14.23
C PRO A 293 -16.43 15.33 -14.94
N ILE A 294 -17.48 14.96 -14.18
CA ILE A 294 -18.81 14.69 -14.76
C ILE A 294 -19.37 15.97 -15.41
N TYR A 295 -19.30 17.09 -14.69
CA TYR A 295 -19.72 18.40 -15.22
C TYR A 295 -18.93 18.78 -16.48
N ALA A 296 -17.60 18.62 -16.46
CA ALA A 296 -16.74 18.97 -17.60
C ALA A 296 -17.12 18.18 -18.87
N VAL A 297 -17.42 16.89 -18.73
CA VAL A 297 -17.89 16.06 -19.84
C VAL A 297 -19.30 16.45 -20.28
N MET A 298 -20.23 16.63 -19.34
CA MET A 298 -21.62 17.00 -19.64
C MET A 298 -21.73 18.33 -20.38
N ARG A 299 -20.93 19.34 -20.01
CA ARG A 299 -20.90 20.65 -20.68
C ARG A 299 -20.44 20.56 -22.14
N GLY A 300 -19.66 19.53 -22.47
CA GLY A 300 -19.21 19.26 -23.83
C GLY A 300 -20.32 18.70 -24.74
N ILE A 301 -21.47 18.27 -24.19
CA ILE A 301 -22.56 17.68 -24.96
C ILE A 301 -23.51 18.80 -25.44
N PRO A 302 -23.64 19.03 -26.77
CA PRO A 302 -24.60 19.99 -27.32
C PRO A 302 -26.04 19.66 -26.92
N SER A 303 -26.77 20.65 -26.42
CA SER A 303 -28.20 20.52 -26.08
C SER A 303 -29.09 20.21 -27.29
N SER A 304 -28.61 20.48 -28.51
CA SER A 304 -29.29 20.15 -29.76
C SER A 304 -29.55 18.65 -29.93
N TYR A 305 -28.71 17.77 -29.38
CA TYR A 305 -28.93 16.32 -29.45
C TYR A 305 -30.19 15.89 -28.69
N VAL A 306 -30.40 16.44 -27.48
CA VAL A 306 -31.60 16.15 -26.69
C VAL A 306 -32.84 16.70 -27.38
N ASN A 307 -32.78 17.92 -27.93
CA ASN A 307 -33.89 18.52 -28.67
C ASN A 307 -34.26 17.73 -29.94
N ALA A 308 -33.26 17.21 -30.66
CA ALA A 308 -33.48 16.38 -31.83
C ALA A 308 -34.14 15.04 -31.48
N ALA A 309 -33.67 14.37 -30.41
CA ALA A 309 -34.27 13.14 -29.94
C ALA A 309 -35.74 13.31 -29.53
N VAL A 310 -36.06 14.39 -28.80
CA VAL A 310 -37.43 14.70 -28.41
C VAL A 310 -38.30 15.00 -29.64
N SER A 311 -37.77 15.73 -30.63
CA SER A 311 -38.49 16.03 -31.88
C SER A 311 -38.78 14.77 -32.72
N LEU A 312 -37.97 13.72 -32.59
CA LEU A 312 -38.19 12.41 -33.22
C LEU A 312 -39.12 11.48 -32.41
N GLY A 313 -39.77 11.99 -31.35
CA GLY A 313 -40.75 11.26 -30.54
C GLY A 313 -40.17 10.55 -29.33
N ALA A 314 -38.92 10.82 -28.94
CA ALA A 314 -38.38 10.31 -27.68
C ALA A 314 -38.95 11.10 -26.48
N THR A 315 -39.31 10.40 -25.40
CA THR A 315 -39.61 11.04 -24.13
C THR A 315 -38.34 11.68 -23.54
N PRO A 316 -38.41 12.76 -22.75
CA PRO A 316 -37.23 13.43 -22.18
C PRO A 316 -36.30 12.49 -21.40
N THR A 317 -36.85 11.52 -20.69
CA THR A 317 -36.09 10.47 -20.00
C THR A 317 -35.33 9.57 -20.96
N ARG A 318 -35.95 9.19 -22.07
CA ARG A 318 -35.33 8.33 -23.09
C ARG A 318 -34.26 9.09 -23.87
N ALA A 319 -34.50 10.37 -24.16
CA ALA A 319 -33.52 11.27 -24.77
C ALA A 319 -32.34 11.59 -23.84
N PHE A 320 -32.52 11.45 -22.53
CA PHE A 320 -31.45 11.61 -21.55
C PHE A 320 -30.56 10.37 -21.41
N PHE A 321 -31.14 9.17 -21.44
CA PHE A 321 -30.39 7.91 -21.25
C PHE A 321 -29.77 7.34 -22.53
N ARG A 322 -30.14 7.83 -23.72
CA ARG A 322 -29.76 7.23 -25.01
C ARG A 322 -29.27 8.29 -25.99
#